data_AF-A0A0R1JYB5-F1
#
_entry.id   AF-A0A0R1JYB5-F1
#
_cell.length_a   1.000
_cell.length_b   1.000
_cell.length_c   1.000
_cell.angle_alpha   90.00
_cell.angle_beta   90.00
_cell.angle_gamma   90.00
#
_symmetry.space_group_name_H-M   'P 1'
#
loop_
_entity.id
_entity.type
_entity.pdbx_description
1 polymer ?
#
loop_
_entity_poly.entity_id
_entity_poly.type
_entity_poly.pdbx_seq_one_letter_code
_entity_poly.pdbx_strand_id
1 'polypeptide(L)'
;MMVVSGTGNLTTLAQASDRPANVVRVTHQQPEDQYSSVLSEPNFQHRDRHHRHDIPVQFLGINDLHGGLDTSGKAYIGGKIYENTGNVSRLAAYLDQAQRQFRHVHLSRNTFRVQSGDMVGASPANSTLLAHEPTMHALRAMKFQIGTLGNHEFDQGLPEFNRILTGGRPGKDADKLIQRYPHLASKMQEVVANVVRKDNGKQPYGYRPYTIRTVRAHGRSAKVGFIGIETTELPTLTYERNYKDYKVLDEAKTIAKYDRILNAKGVKAVVVLAHRGVQNNKTSAWGNGVDILQRVNKLDPHNNVGLFVGAHTHMYGNALVGKTHVVQALSSARAFDDTQGYINPKTGKFSALETHVYPVLSAKADPKTKSNRRVARIIKDANRRVAGKINAVIGKAASTEAIKQASTANGESPVGELVVDGQLFEAQKNGL
;
A
#
# COMPACT_ATOMS: atom_id res chain seq x y z
N MET A 1 14.75 0.23 23.76
CA MET A 1 14.02 -0.14 22.52
C MET A 1 14.36 -1.60 22.21
N MET A 2 13.58 -2.52 22.75
CA MET A 2 13.77 -3.96 22.56
C MET A 2 13.41 -4.30 21.12
N VAL A 3 14.38 -4.78 20.34
CA VAL A 3 14.12 -5.34 19.01
C VAL A 3 13.91 -6.83 19.22
N VAL A 4 12.65 -7.25 19.32
CA VAL A 4 12.31 -8.68 19.31
C VAL A 4 12.40 -9.15 17.86
N SER A 5 13.54 -9.72 17.47
CA SER A 5 13.68 -10.47 16.22
C SER A 5 13.14 -11.88 16.42
N GLY A 6 11.82 -12.00 16.49
CA GLY A 6 11.12 -13.27 16.40
C GLY A 6 10.50 -13.40 15.02
N THR A 7 10.70 -14.53 14.35
CA THR A 7 9.97 -14.93 13.12
C THR A 7 8.50 -15.30 13.40
N GLY A 8 7.91 -14.73 14.45
CA GLY A 8 6.50 -14.87 14.79
C GLY A 8 5.70 -13.82 14.03
N ASN A 9 4.57 -14.24 13.45
CA ASN A 9 3.56 -13.36 12.89
C ASN A 9 3.09 -12.35 13.96
N LEU A 10 3.70 -11.18 14.02
CA LEU A 10 3.22 -9.99 14.73
C LEU A 10 2.05 -9.37 13.94
N THR A 11 0.96 -10.12 13.75
CA THR A 11 -0.24 -9.66 13.05
C THR A 11 -1.47 -9.53 13.95
N THR A 12 -1.30 -9.40 15.27
CA THR A 12 -2.44 -9.31 16.19
C THR A 12 -2.23 -8.27 17.29
N LEU A 13 -2.16 -7.00 16.93
CA LEU A 13 -2.64 -5.92 17.78
C LEU A 13 -3.40 -4.95 16.86
N ALA A 14 -4.67 -4.72 17.21
CA ALA A 14 -5.71 -4.00 16.47
C ALA A 14 -6.28 -4.69 15.21
N GLN A 15 -6.79 -5.92 15.35
CA GLN A 15 -8.04 -6.24 14.65
C GLN A 15 -9.18 -5.57 15.43
N ALA A 16 -9.34 -4.25 15.25
CA ALA A 16 -10.64 -3.66 15.49
C ALA A 16 -11.62 -4.40 14.56
N SER A 17 -12.64 -5.01 15.14
CA SER A 17 -13.62 -5.78 14.40
C SER A 17 -14.40 -4.86 13.46
N ASP A 18 -13.92 -4.69 12.23
CA ASP A 18 -14.68 -4.12 11.11
C ASP A 18 -15.74 -5.13 10.66
N ARG A 19 -16.72 -5.41 11.52
CA ARG A 19 -18.05 -5.79 11.02
C ARG A 19 -18.76 -4.48 10.71
N PRO A 20 -18.92 -4.11 9.43
CA PRO A 20 -19.37 -2.77 9.09
C PRO A 20 -20.87 -2.63 9.34
N ALA A 21 -21.25 -1.44 9.80
CA ALA A 21 -22.65 -1.00 9.87
C ALA A 21 -23.32 -0.96 8.47
N ASN A 22 -22.56 -1.05 7.37
CA ASN A 22 -23.07 -1.01 6.00
C ASN A 22 -22.40 -2.09 5.12
N VAL A 23 -23.05 -3.25 4.96
CA VAL A 23 -22.69 -4.22 3.92
C VAL A 23 -23.39 -3.80 2.64
N VAL A 24 -22.63 -3.52 1.57
CA VAL A 24 -23.23 -3.19 0.28
C VAL A 24 -23.49 -4.49 -0.46
N ARG A 25 -24.77 -4.87 -0.55
CA ARG A 25 -25.21 -5.85 -1.54
C ARG A 25 -24.99 -5.23 -2.91
N VAL A 26 -24.03 -5.78 -3.63
CA VAL A 26 -23.71 -5.35 -4.98
C VAL A 26 -24.61 -6.10 -5.94
N THR A 27 -25.22 -5.37 -6.88
CA THR A 27 -26.21 -5.91 -7.83
C THR A 27 -25.61 -6.82 -8.91
N HIS A 28 -24.27 -6.94 -8.91
CA HIS A 28 -23.50 -7.75 -9.85
C HIS A 28 -22.52 -8.64 -9.10
N GLN A 29 -22.27 -9.84 -9.65
CA GLN A 29 -21.21 -10.72 -9.17
C GLN A 29 -19.88 -9.97 -9.18
N GLN A 30 -19.15 -10.03 -8.08
CA GLN A 30 -17.86 -9.37 -7.98
C GLN A 30 -16.81 -10.06 -8.86
N PRO A 31 -15.80 -9.32 -9.36
CA PRO A 31 -14.66 -9.94 -10.01
C PRO A 31 -14.04 -11.02 -9.10
N GLU A 32 -13.68 -12.15 -9.68
CA GLU A 32 -13.01 -13.24 -8.97
C GLU A 32 -11.57 -13.41 -9.47
N ASP A 33 -10.61 -13.21 -8.59
CA ASP A 33 -9.20 -13.46 -8.89
C ASP A 33 -8.87 -14.95 -8.83
N GLN A 34 -8.95 -15.60 -9.98
CA GLN A 34 -8.77 -17.04 -10.10
C GLN A 34 -7.33 -17.45 -10.49
N TYR A 35 -6.54 -16.52 -11.00
CA TYR A 35 -5.21 -16.77 -11.56
C TYR A 35 -4.11 -16.23 -10.66
N SER A 36 -2.96 -16.92 -10.61
CA SER A 36 -1.82 -16.52 -9.78
C SER A 36 -0.79 -15.67 -10.51
N SER A 37 -1.02 -15.36 -11.79
CA SER A 37 -0.12 -14.59 -12.63
C SER A 37 -0.88 -13.90 -13.77
N VAL A 38 -0.44 -12.67 -14.07
CA VAL A 38 -0.84 -11.88 -15.24
C VAL A 38 -0.68 -12.64 -16.57
N LEU A 39 0.25 -13.59 -16.66
CA LEU A 39 0.49 -14.38 -17.88
C LEU A 39 -0.55 -15.49 -18.09
N SER A 40 -1.29 -15.85 -17.04
CA SER A 40 -2.35 -16.85 -17.11
C SER A 40 -3.75 -16.23 -17.16
N GLU A 41 -3.88 -14.92 -16.99
CA GLU A 41 -5.15 -14.19 -17.01
C GLU A 41 -5.68 -14.03 -18.44
N PRO A 42 -6.74 -14.73 -18.85
CA PRO A 42 -7.26 -14.66 -20.22
C PRO A 42 -7.62 -13.25 -20.67
N ASN A 43 -8.19 -12.44 -19.77
CA ASN A 43 -8.63 -11.07 -20.09
C ASN A 43 -7.46 -10.16 -20.44
N PHE A 44 -6.24 -10.50 -20.02
CA PHE A 44 -5.04 -9.72 -20.30
C PHE A 44 -4.24 -10.23 -21.49
N GLN A 45 -4.52 -11.43 -22.03
CA GLN A 45 -3.71 -11.97 -23.13
C GLN A 45 -3.98 -11.33 -24.50
N HIS A 46 -5.10 -10.62 -24.64
CA HIS A 46 -5.52 -10.06 -25.91
C HIS A 46 -5.97 -8.61 -25.76
N ARG A 47 -5.75 -7.84 -26.82
CA ARG A 47 -6.28 -6.49 -26.92
C ARG A 47 -7.76 -6.57 -27.33
N ASP A 48 -8.60 -5.82 -26.62
CA ASP A 48 -10.01 -5.72 -26.94
C ASP A 48 -10.22 -4.93 -28.24
N ARG A 49 -10.89 -5.57 -29.21
CA ARG A 49 -11.19 -4.99 -30.53
C ARG A 49 -12.24 -3.87 -30.46
N HIS A 50 -13.11 -3.87 -29.45
CA HIS A 50 -14.08 -2.81 -29.21
C HIS A 50 -13.39 -1.50 -28.82
N HIS A 51 -12.24 -1.58 -28.14
CA HIS A 51 -11.43 -0.45 -27.69
C HIS A 51 -10.20 -0.17 -28.58
N ARG A 52 -10.22 -0.60 -29.85
CA ARG A 52 -9.08 -0.45 -30.77
C ARG A 52 -8.61 0.99 -31.01
N HIS A 53 -9.47 1.99 -30.78
CA HIS A 53 -9.17 3.42 -30.94
C HIS A 53 -9.01 4.17 -29.62
N ASP A 54 -9.18 3.48 -28.49
CA ASP A 54 -9.00 4.06 -27.17
C ASP A 54 -7.52 3.97 -26.75
N ILE A 55 -7.16 4.72 -25.71
CA ILE A 55 -5.81 4.79 -25.15
C ILE A 55 -5.66 3.72 -24.07
N PRO A 56 -4.84 2.66 -24.26
CA PRO A 56 -4.64 1.65 -23.23
C PRO A 56 -3.84 2.22 -22.07
N VAL A 57 -4.24 1.89 -20.84
CA VAL A 57 -3.61 2.29 -19.58
C VAL A 57 -3.49 1.12 -18.61
N GLN A 58 -2.48 1.17 -17.75
CA GLN A 58 -2.26 0.19 -16.68
C GLN A 58 -1.89 0.89 -15.36
N PHE A 59 -2.46 0.40 -14.27
CA PHE A 59 -2.13 0.80 -12.91
C PHE A 59 -1.69 -0.44 -12.13
N LEU A 60 -0.44 -0.45 -11.71
CA LEU A 60 0.13 -1.48 -10.85
C LEU A 60 0.21 -0.95 -9.42
N GLY A 61 -0.61 -1.50 -8.53
CA GLY A 61 -0.81 -1.04 -7.16
C GLY A 61 -0.13 -1.92 -6.12
N ILE A 62 0.34 -1.29 -5.03
CA ILE A 62 0.64 -1.97 -3.76
C ILE A 62 0.14 -1.11 -2.60
N ASN A 63 0.02 -1.73 -1.43
CA ASN A 63 -0.35 -1.09 -0.18
C ASN A 63 0.34 -1.81 0.98
N ASP A 64 0.43 -1.13 2.13
CA ASP A 64 0.80 -1.73 3.42
C ASP A 64 2.09 -2.57 3.34
N LEU A 65 3.13 -2.04 2.70
CA LEU A 65 4.39 -2.76 2.56
C LEU A 65 5.05 -2.96 3.91
N HIS A 66 4.89 -2.02 4.85
CA HIS A 66 5.48 -2.04 6.20
C HIS A 66 6.95 -2.46 6.21
N GLY A 67 7.74 -1.96 5.26
CA GLY A 67 9.13 -2.37 5.11
C GLY A 67 9.38 -3.88 5.08
N GLY A 68 8.39 -4.68 4.65
CA GLY A 68 8.41 -6.13 4.52
C GLY A 68 9.32 -6.63 3.42
N LEU A 69 10.59 -6.22 3.47
CA LEU A 69 11.59 -6.38 2.41
C LEU A 69 11.82 -7.84 2.02
N ASP A 70 11.88 -8.71 3.03
CA ASP A 70 12.20 -10.13 2.90
C ASP A 70 11.23 -11.03 3.68
N THR A 71 10.02 -10.52 3.95
CA THR A 71 8.98 -11.26 4.68
C THR A 71 8.24 -12.22 3.75
N SER A 72 7.81 -13.36 4.29
CA SER A 72 6.90 -14.28 3.62
C SER A 72 5.72 -14.64 4.52
N GLY A 73 4.61 -15.03 3.90
CA GLY A 73 3.40 -15.44 4.61
C GLY A 73 2.32 -15.97 3.68
N LYS A 74 1.12 -16.14 4.22
CA LYS A 74 -0.04 -16.59 3.44
C LYS A 74 -0.72 -15.42 2.74
N ALA A 75 -1.17 -15.62 1.52
CA ALA A 75 -2.08 -14.73 0.82
C ALA A 75 -3.41 -15.42 0.58
N TYR A 76 -4.50 -14.78 0.99
CA TYR A 76 -5.88 -15.23 0.78
C TYR A 76 -6.49 -14.35 -0.31
N ILE A 77 -6.65 -14.89 -1.52
CA ILE A 77 -7.06 -14.12 -2.72
C ILE A 77 -8.09 -14.96 -3.47
N GLY A 78 -9.24 -14.37 -3.80
CA GLY A 78 -10.27 -15.04 -4.61
C GLY A 78 -10.77 -16.38 -4.05
N GLY A 79 -10.73 -16.56 -2.72
CA GLY A 79 -11.07 -17.82 -2.04
C GLY A 79 -9.97 -18.90 -2.07
N LYS A 80 -8.76 -18.58 -2.55
CA LYS A 80 -7.58 -19.47 -2.57
C LYS A 80 -6.53 -19.00 -1.58
N ILE A 81 -5.78 -19.97 -1.04
CA ILE A 81 -4.64 -19.72 -0.15
C ILE A 81 -3.36 -19.99 -0.93
N TYR A 82 -2.46 -19.01 -0.93
CA TYR A 82 -1.11 -19.13 -1.46
C TYR A 82 -0.11 -19.09 -0.31
N GLU A 83 0.69 -20.15 -0.20
CA GLU A 83 1.68 -20.31 0.86
C GLU A 83 3.01 -19.64 0.49
N ASN A 84 3.70 -19.10 1.51
CA ASN A 84 5.04 -18.49 1.37
C ASN A 84 5.10 -17.35 0.33
N THR A 85 4.03 -16.59 0.18
CA THR A 85 4.00 -15.38 -0.65
C THR A 85 4.77 -14.23 -0.01
N GLY A 86 5.29 -13.30 -0.79
CA GLY A 86 6.03 -12.13 -0.29
C GLY A 86 7.39 -11.95 -0.95
N ASN A 87 8.29 -11.26 -0.24
CA ASN A 87 9.61 -10.79 -0.68
C ASN A 87 9.55 -9.70 -1.78
N VAL A 88 10.12 -8.53 -1.47
CA VAL A 88 10.04 -7.36 -2.36
C VAL A 88 10.83 -7.55 -3.65
N SER A 89 11.88 -8.36 -3.65
CA SER A 89 12.61 -8.69 -4.89
C SER A 89 11.80 -9.59 -5.83
N ARG A 90 10.91 -10.42 -5.29
CA ARG A 90 9.92 -11.19 -6.07
C ARG A 90 8.85 -10.27 -6.61
N LEU A 91 8.24 -9.44 -5.76
CA LEU A 91 7.26 -8.42 -6.15
C LEU A 91 7.76 -7.58 -7.33
N ALA A 92 8.99 -7.08 -7.24
CA ALA A 92 9.62 -6.31 -8.31
C ALA A 92 9.63 -7.05 -9.66
N ALA A 93 9.87 -8.36 -9.65
CA ALA A 93 9.87 -9.18 -10.86
C ALA A 93 8.46 -9.36 -11.45
N TYR A 94 7.45 -9.55 -10.60
CA TYR A 94 6.05 -9.63 -11.02
C TYR A 94 5.55 -8.30 -11.61
N LEU A 95 5.85 -7.17 -10.97
CA LEU A 95 5.53 -5.84 -11.51
C LEU A 95 6.22 -5.59 -12.86
N ASP A 96 7.48 -5.99 -12.99
CA ASP A 96 8.22 -5.90 -14.26
C ASP A 96 7.62 -6.81 -15.34
N GLN A 97 7.10 -7.99 -14.96
CA GLN A 97 6.42 -8.92 -15.86
C GLN A 97 5.07 -8.38 -16.32
N ALA A 98 4.21 -7.92 -15.41
CA ALA A 98 2.91 -7.33 -15.73
C ALA A 98 3.04 -6.12 -16.64
N GLN A 99 4.02 -5.24 -16.36
CA GLN A 99 4.28 -4.09 -17.23
C GLN A 99 4.80 -4.49 -18.62
N ARG A 100 5.66 -5.51 -18.72
CA ARG A 100 6.12 -6.01 -20.04
C ARG A 100 5.00 -6.65 -20.83
N GLN A 101 4.16 -7.44 -20.16
CA GLN A 101 2.99 -8.09 -20.73
C GLN A 101 2.02 -7.05 -21.29
N PHE A 102 1.65 -6.04 -20.51
CA PHE A 102 0.79 -4.94 -20.95
C PHE A 102 1.37 -4.22 -22.16
N ARG A 103 2.67 -3.89 -22.11
CA ARG A 103 3.35 -3.25 -23.24
C ARG A 103 3.32 -4.10 -24.50
N HIS A 104 3.46 -5.42 -24.37
CA HIS A 104 3.45 -6.34 -25.50
C HIS A 104 2.07 -6.45 -26.13
N VAL A 105 1.02 -6.67 -25.32
CA VAL A 105 -0.36 -6.86 -25.79
C VAL A 105 -0.97 -5.58 -26.33
N HIS A 106 -0.75 -4.45 -25.65
CA HIS A 106 -1.42 -3.18 -25.98
C HIS A 106 -0.57 -2.22 -26.82
N LEU A 107 0.70 -2.56 -27.06
CA LEU A 107 1.69 -1.67 -27.69
C LEU A 107 1.76 -0.29 -27.01
N SER A 108 1.50 -0.25 -25.71
CA SER A 108 1.39 0.96 -24.90
C SER A 108 2.46 1.00 -23.81
N ARG A 109 2.84 2.21 -23.40
CA ARG A 109 3.75 2.42 -22.26
C ARG A 109 3.08 3.19 -21.12
N ASN A 110 1.76 3.38 -21.19
CA ASN A 110 0.98 4.11 -20.19
C ASN A 110 0.74 3.26 -18.93
N THR A 111 1.83 2.83 -18.30
CA THR A 111 1.80 2.08 -17.03
C THR A 111 2.24 2.99 -15.89
N PHE A 112 1.44 3.05 -14.84
CA PHE A 112 1.73 3.76 -13.59
C PHE A 112 1.91 2.75 -12.47
N ARG A 113 3.01 2.85 -11.71
CA ARG A 113 3.19 2.10 -10.45
C ARG A 113 2.83 3.02 -9.29
N VAL A 114 1.84 2.63 -8.49
CA VAL A 114 1.23 3.47 -7.46
C VAL A 114 1.20 2.77 -6.10
N GLN A 115 1.22 3.53 -5.02
CA GLN A 115 1.14 3.00 -3.65
C GLN A 115 0.09 3.75 -2.81
N SER A 116 -0.62 3.03 -1.92
CA SER A 116 -1.76 3.56 -1.13
C SER A 116 -1.51 3.75 0.37
N GLY A 117 -0.27 3.99 0.77
CA GLY A 117 0.15 4.26 2.16
C GLY A 117 0.73 3.05 2.88
N ASP A 118 1.30 3.30 4.06
CA ASP A 118 1.97 2.34 4.94
C ASP A 118 3.09 1.57 4.22
N MET A 119 3.92 2.32 3.50
CA MET A 119 5.15 1.76 2.97
C MET A 119 6.17 1.50 4.08
N VAL A 120 6.09 2.28 5.15
CA VAL A 120 6.97 2.23 6.32
C VAL A 120 6.19 1.87 7.59
N GLY A 121 6.85 1.88 8.76
CA GLY A 121 6.25 1.50 10.04
C GLY A 121 5.86 0.02 10.14
N ALA A 122 5.57 -0.43 11.37
CA ALA A 122 5.36 -1.85 11.71
C ALA A 122 6.39 -2.82 11.07
N SER A 123 7.61 -2.35 10.79
CA SER A 123 8.50 -3.03 9.86
C SER A 123 9.51 -3.95 10.54
N PRO A 124 9.98 -5.00 9.83
CA PRO A 124 11.13 -5.78 10.24
C PRO A 124 12.38 -4.92 10.49
N ALA A 125 13.29 -5.45 11.31
CA ALA A 125 14.47 -4.73 11.77
C ALA A 125 15.39 -4.25 10.62
N ASN A 126 15.44 -4.96 9.49
CA ASN A 126 16.21 -4.54 8.32
C ASN A 126 15.64 -3.30 7.62
N SER A 127 14.43 -2.86 7.96
CA SER A 127 13.86 -1.57 7.55
C SER A 127 13.91 -0.58 8.72
N THR A 128 13.32 -0.92 9.87
CA THR A 128 13.15 -0.02 11.02
C THR A 128 14.47 0.51 11.58
N LEU A 129 15.50 -0.34 11.73
CA LEU A 129 16.81 0.09 12.27
C LEU A 129 17.59 1.01 11.33
N LEU A 130 17.15 1.13 10.08
CA LEU A 130 17.74 1.99 9.05
C LEU A 130 16.80 3.13 8.68
N ALA A 131 15.89 3.51 9.58
CA ALA A 131 14.87 4.55 9.38
C ALA A 131 14.06 4.36 8.09
N HIS A 132 13.79 3.11 7.71
CA HIS A 132 13.04 2.72 6.51
C HIS A 132 13.65 3.18 5.16
N GLU A 133 14.87 3.71 5.15
CA GLU A 133 15.59 4.07 3.91
C GLU A 133 15.72 2.88 2.93
N PRO A 134 16.00 1.63 3.36
CA PRO A 134 16.01 0.49 2.44
C PRO A 134 14.65 0.26 1.74
N THR A 135 13.54 0.56 2.42
CA THR A 135 12.20 0.50 1.82
C THR A 135 12.06 1.54 0.71
N MET A 136 12.44 2.79 0.98
CA MET A 136 12.38 3.86 -0.02
C MET A 136 13.28 3.57 -1.22
N HIS A 137 14.44 2.96 -1.00
CA HIS A 137 15.35 2.52 -2.07
C HIS A 137 14.75 1.39 -2.90
N ALA A 138 14.07 0.43 -2.27
CA ALA A 138 13.39 -0.66 -2.95
C ALA A 138 12.24 -0.12 -3.82
N LEU A 139 11.40 0.78 -3.30
CA LEU A 139 10.34 1.45 -4.06
C LEU A 139 10.89 2.23 -5.26
N ARG A 140 11.98 2.98 -5.07
CA ARG A 140 12.70 3.65 -6.16
C ARG A 140 13.23 2.66 -7.19
N ALA A 141 13.81 1.54 -6.76
CA ALA A 141 14.33 0.52 -7.66
C ALA A 141 13.21 -0.18 -8.46
N MET A 142 12.03 -0.33 -7.84
CA MET A 142 10.79 -0.80 -8.45
C MET A 142 10.06 0.27 -9.26
N LYS A 143 10.58 1.51 -9.32
CA LYS A 143 10.04 2.60 -10.15
C LYS A 143 8.59 2.97 -9.81
N PHE A 144 8.21 2.93 -8.53
CA PHE A 144 6.97 3.57 -8.08
C PHE A 144 7.02 5.07 -8.40
N GLN A 145 5.87 5.63 -8.78
CA GLN A 145 5.80 6.97 -9.36
C GLN A 145 4.92 7.91 -8.55
N ILE A 146 3.84 7.40 -7.96
CA ILE A 146 2.83 8.19 -7.27
C ILE A 146 2.44 7.42 -6.00
N GLY A 147 2.33 8.15 -4.90
CA GLY A 147 1.98 7.59 -3.60
C GLY A 147 1.03 8.49 -2.84
N THR A 148 0.40 7.94 -1.80
CA THR A 148 -0.24 8.70 -0.71
C THR A 148 0.31 8.22 0.63
N LEU A 149 0.02 8.98 1.67
CA LEU A 149 0.30 8.62 3.06
C LEU A 149 -0.68 7.54 3.54
N GLY A 150 -0.18 6.69 4.41
CA GLY A 150 -0.93 5.97 5.42
C GLY A 150 -0.52 6.41 6.84
N ASN A 151 -1.13 5.79 7.85
CA ASN A 151 -0.92 6.21 9.22
C ASN A 151 0.51 5.97 9.71
N HIS A 152 1.20 4.94 9.20
CA HIS A 152 2.56 4.62 9.63
C HIS A 152 3.63 5.58 9.09
N GLU A 153 3.32 6.37 8.06
CA GLU A 153 4.17 7.50 7.67
C GLU A 153 4.25 8.59 8.76
N PHE A 154 3.41 8.53 9.80
CA PHE A 154 3.44 9.42 10.95
C PHE A 154 4.15 8.82 12.18
N ASP A 155 4.59 7.57 12.19
CA ASP A 155 5.15 6.89 13.39
C ASP A 155 6.30 7.65 14.06
N GLN A 156 7.21 8.18 13.25
CA GLN A 156 8.36 8.99 13.67
C GLN A 156 8.11 10.51 13.43
N GLY A 157 6.85 10.86 13.18
CA GLY A 157 6.42 12.17 12.71
C GLY A 157 6.56 12.32 11.20
N LEU A 158 5.62 13.05 10.60
CA LEU A 158 5.64 13.36 9.17
C LEU A 158 6.93 14.08 8.67
N PRO A 159 7.64 14.91 9.46
CA PRO A 159 8.94 15.44 9.03
C PRO A 159 9.96 14.35 8.70
N GLU A 160 10.00 13.27 9.49
CA GLU A 160 10.95 12.17 9.28
C GLU A 160 10.60 11.35 8.05
N PHE A 161 9.31 11.10 7.80
CA PHE A 161 8.88 10.49 6.54
C PHE A 161 9.26 11.36 5.33
N ASN A 162 8.99 12.67 5.40
CA ASN A 162 9.40 13.59 4.32
C ASN A 162 10.92 13.58 4.11
N ARG A 163 11.71 13.44 5.18
CA ARG A 163 13.18 13.30 5.08
C ARG A 163 13.56 12.09 4.24
N ILE A 164 13.05 10.89 4.54
CA ILE A 164 13.40 9.67 3.78
C ILE A 164 12.80 9.66 2.37
N LEU A 165 11.62 10.26 2.19
CA LEU A 165 10.99 10.42 0.89
C LEU A 165 11.87 11.28 -0.04
N THR A 166 12.43 12.37 0.49
CA THR A 166 13.25 13.33 -0.26
C THR A 166 14.75 13.02 -0.23
N GLY A 167 15.18 11.99 0.51
CA GLY A 167 16.58 11.61 0.66
C GLY A 167 17.41 12.59 1.50
N GLY A 168 16.75 13.29 2.42
CA GLY A 168 17.41 14.20 3.36
C GLY A 168 18.33 13.46 4.32
N ARG A 169 19.40 14.13 4.76
CA ARG A 169 20.33 13.58 5.75
C ARG A 169 19.67 13.54 7.14
N PRO A 170 19.92 12.50 7.94
CA PRO A 170 19.45 12.43 9.31
C PRO A 170 20.12 13.51 10.17
N GLY A 171 19.50 13.83 11.31
CA GLY A 171 20.09 14.71 12.32
C GLY A 171 21.39 14.13 12.89
N LYS A 172 22.23 14.99 13.46
CA LYS A 172 23.53 14.64 14.05
C LYS A 172 23.46 13.55 15.14
N ASP A 173 22.33 13.50 15.84
CA ASP A 173 22.09 12.59 16.97
C ASP A 173 21.48 11.24 16.53
N ALA A 174 21.27 11.03 15.23
CA ALA A 174 20.74 9.77 14.72
C ALA A 174 21.74 8.61 14.91
N ASP A 175 21.22 7.37 15.02
CA ASP A 175 22.04 6.17 15.15
C ASP A 175 23.07 6.06 13.99
N LYS A 176 24.28 5.58 14.30
CA LYS A 176 25.37 5.40 13.32
C LYS A 176 24.97 4.52 12.13
N LEU A 177 24.06 3.56 12.31
CA LEU A 177 23.51 2.74 11.22
C LEU A 177 22.75 3.60 10.21
N ILE A 178 21.93 4.53 10.70
CA ILE A 178 21.17 5.47 9.86
C ILE A 178 22.13 6.43 9.17
N GLN A 179 23.06 7.05 9.92
CA GLN A 179 24.05 8.00 9.35
C GLN A 179 24.90 7.40 8.23
N ARG A 180 25.20 6.09 8.30
CA ARG A 180 26.05 5.38 7.33
C ARG A 180 25.25 4.73 6.20
N TYR A 181 23.93 4.73 6.25
CA TYR A 181 23.09 4.22 5.17
C TYR A 181 23.02 5.26 4.04
N PRO A 182 22.97 4.87 2.75
CA PRO A 182 22.81 5.85 1.68
C PRO A 182 21.46 6.57 1.79
N HIS A 183 21.44 7.89 1.65
CA HIS A 183 20.21 8.70 1.66
C HIS A 183 19.85 9.10 0.24
N LEU A 184 18.76 8.54 -0.30
CA LEU A 184 18.38 8.70 -1.70
C LEU A 184 16.90 9.04 -1.81
N ALA A 185 16.58 10.15 -2.49
CA ALA A 185 15.20 10.52 -2.78
C ALA A 185 14.46 9.39 -3.50
N SER A 186 13.22 9.10 -3.11
CA SER A 186 12.41 8.05 -3.72
C SER A 186 12.10 8.31 -5.21
N LYS A 187 12.07 9.59 -5.61
CA LYS A 187 11.56 10.13 -6.88
C LYS A 187 10.06 9.91 -7.10
N MET A 188 9.34 9.41 -6.09
CA MET A 188 7.90 9.32 -6.12
C MET A 188 7.30 10.70 -5.90
N GLN A 189 6.15 10.95 -6.53
CA GLN A 189 5.34 12.10 -6.22
C GLN A 189 4.30 11.72 -5.18
N GLU A 190 4.41 12.32 -4.00
CA GLU A 190 3.42 12.17 -2.93
C GLU A 190 2.21 13.07 -3.21
N VAL A 191 1.02 12.47 -3.25
CA VAL A 191 -0.25 13.18 -3.34
C VAL A 191 -1.05 12.99 -2.05
N VAL A 192 -1.51 14.08 -1.46
CA VAL A 192 -2.17 14.07 -0.14
C VAL A 192 -3.25 15.15 -0.12
N ALA A 193 -4.51 14.75 -0.24
CA ALA A 193 -5.62 15.67 -0.43
C ALA A 193 -6.25 16.15 0.87
N ASN A 194 -6.38 15.25 1.85
CA ASN A 194 -7.15 15.46 3.07
C ASN A 194 -6.30 15.73 4.31
N VAL A 195 -4.97 15.68 4.26
CA VAL A 195 -4.12 16.13 5.36
C VAL A 195 -3.67 17.57 5.10
N VAL A 196 -3.98 18.47 6.02
CA VAL A 196 -3.60 19.89 5.94
C VAL A 196 -2.98 20.36 7.26
N ARG A 197 -2.07 21.32 7.20
CA ARG A 197 -1.53 21.97 8.40
C ARG A 197 -2.62 22.81 9.08
N LYS A 198 -2.68 22.78 10.41
CA LYS A 198 -3.64 23.58 11.18
C LYS A 198 -3.41 25.08 11.06
N ASP A 199 -2.15 25.49 10.90
CA ASP A 199 -1.76 26.91 10.91
C ASP A 199 -2.15 27.68 9.64
N ASN A 200 -2.21 27.02 8.47
CA ASN A 200 -2.47 27.69 7.19
C ASN A 200 -3.40 26.93 6.24
N GLY A 201 -3.86 25.73 6.62
CA GLY A 201 -4.77 24.91 5.80
C GLY A 201 -4.16 24.35 4.52
N LYS A 202 -2.85 24.47 4.30
CA LYS A 202 -2.14 23.91 3.14
C LYS A 202 -1.65 22.49 3.42
N GLN A 203 -1.49 21.69 2.36
CA GLN A 203 -0.83 20.40 2.45
C GLN A 203 0.61 20.56 2.98
N PRO A 204 1.08 19.65 3.86
CA PRO A 204 2.42 19.72 4.43
C PRO A 204 3.50 19.46 3.36
N TYR A 205 4.71 19.97 3.58
CA TYR A 205 5.91 19.76 2.75
C TYR A 205 5.79 20.06 1.25
N GLY A 206 4.78 20.83 0.84
CA GLY A 206 4.51 21.09 -0.58
C GLY A 206 3.93 19.90 -1.33
N TYR A 207 3.45 18.88 -0.61
CA TYR A 207 2.66 17.81 -1.19
C TYR A 207 1.45 18.39 -1.91
N ARG A 208 1.07 17.75 -3.01
CA ARG A 208 -0.08 18.20 -3.81
C ARG A 208 -1.30 17.38 -3.45
N PRO A 209 -2.51 17.95 -3.43
CA PRO A 209 -3.71 17.14 -3.21
C PRO A 209 -3.97 16.12 -4.32
N TYR A 210 -3.51 16.41 -5.53
CA TYR A 210 -3.62 15.54 -6.68
C TYR A 210 -2.45 15.74 -7.65
N THR A 211 -2.29 14.81 -8.58
CA THR A 211 -1.45 14.97 -9.76
C THR A 211 -2.17 14.56 -11.04
N ILE A 212 -1.70 15.04 -12.18
CA ILE A 212 -2.28 14.74 -13.49
C ILE A 212 -1.18 14.14 -14.37
N ARG A 213 -1.47 13.02 -15.02
CA ARG A 213 -0.59 12.38 -16.01
C ARG A 213 -1.27 12.35 -17.37
N THR A 214 -0.53 12.70 -18.40
CA THR A 214 -1.00 12.56 -19.78
C THR A 214 -0.63 11.19 -20.33
N VAL A 215 -1.63 10.47 -20.80
CA VAL A 215 -1.46 9.19 -21.51
C VAL A 215 -1.65 9.39 -22.99
N ARG A 216 -0.95 8.59 -23.81
CA ARG A 216 -0.95 8.73 -25.27
C ARG A 216 -0.99 7.38 -25.96
N ALA A 217 -1.75 7.29 -27.04
CA ALA A 217 -1.72 6.18 -27.98
C ALA A 217 -2.37 6.64 -29.30
N HIS A 218 -1.96 6.05 -30.42
CA HIS A 218 -2.59 6.28 -31.74
C HIS A 218 -2.70 7.77 -32.13
N GLY A 219 -1.67 8.56 -31.82
CA GLY A 219 -1.65 10.01 -32.09
C GLY A 219 -2.61 10.85 -31.23
N ARG A 220 -3.27 10.26 -30.24
CA ARG A 220 -4.22 10.92 -29.34
C ARG A 220 -3.70 10.96 -27.91
N SER A 221 -4.27 11.85 -27.10
CA SER A 221 -3.91 11.99 -25.68
C SER A 221 -5.13 12.16 -24.79
N ALA A 222 -5.01 11.74 -23.55
CA ALA A 222 -5.98 11.97 -22.49
C ALA A 222 -5.25 12.23 -21.15
N LYS A 223 -5.99 12.69 -20.13
CA LYS A 223 -5.45 12.99 -18.80
C LYS A 223 -6.02 12.03 -17.77
N VAL A 224 -5.16 11.51 -16.91
CA VAL A 224 -5.52 10.73 -15.71
C VAL A 224 -5.18 11.55 -14.47
N GLY A 225 -6.14 11.71 -13.57
CA GLY A 225 -5.96 12.35 -12.28
C GLY A 225 -5.72 11.32 -11.17
N PHE A 226 -4.86 11.65 -10.23
CA PHE A 226 -4.59 10.84 -9.03
C PHE A 226 -4.84 11.69 -7.80
N ILE A 227 -5.74 11.27 -6.92
CA ILE A 227 -6.04 11.92 -5.63
C ILE A 227 -5.52 11.01 -4.51
N GLY A 228 -4.81 11.56 -3.52
CA GLY A 228 -4.33 10.80 -2.37
C GLY A 228 -5.15 11.08 -1.11
N ILE A 229 -5.49 10.04 -0.35
CA ILE A 229 -6.36 10.14 0.83
C ILE A 229 -5.74 9.34 1.98
N GLU A 230 -5.57 10.00 3.13
CA GLU A 230 -5.22 9.42 4.42
C GLU A 230 -6.47 8.99 5.20
N THR A 231 -6.35 8.05 6.15
CA THR A 231 -7.47 7.70 7.03
C THR A 231 -7.82 8.81 8.02
N THR A 232 -9.12 9.10 8.17
CA THR A 232 -9.63 9.99 9.22
C THR A 232 -9.45 9.43 10.63
N GLU A 233 -9.09 8.16 10.77
CA GLU A 233 -8.77 7.50 12.04
C GLU A 233 -7.34 7.79 12.53
N LEU A 234 -6.51 8.51 11.75
CA LEU A 234 -5.12 8.84 12.11
C LEU A 234 -4.95 9.31 13.58
N PRO A 235 -5.82 10.16 14.15
CA PRO A 235 -5.68 10.62 15.52
C PRO A 235 -5.69 9.52 16.60
N THR A 236 -6.27 8.35 16.30
CA THR A 236 -6.36 7.21 17.21
C THR A 236 -5.27 6.16 16.96
N LEU A 237 -4.48 6.31 15.89
CA LEU A 237 -3.53 5.29 15.41
C LEU A 237 -2.06 5.64 15.68
N THR A 238 -1.77 6.86 16.12
CA THR A 238 -0.41 7.31 16.40
C THR A 238 -0.39 8.29 17.57
N TYR A 239 0.79 8.58 18.10
CA TYR A 239 0.93 9.52 19.22
C TYR A 239 0.51 10.94 18.82
N GLU A 240 -0.14 11.67 19.72
CA GLU A 240 -0.56 13.06 19.48
C GLU A 240 0.56 13.94 18.93
N ARG A 241 1.78 13.82 19.50
CA ARG A 241 2.96 14.57 19.05
C ARG A 241 3.27 14.42 17.55
N ASN A 242 2.86 13.31 16.93
CA ASN A 242 3.15 13.00 15.54
C ASN A 242 2.14 13.64 14.55
N TYR A 243 0.91 13.93 15.01
CA TYR A 243 -0.15 14.47 14.15
C TYR A 243 -0.72 15.82 14.59
N LYS A 244 -0.41 16.32 15.80
CA LYS A 244 -1.04 17.50 16.42
C LYS A 244 -1.04 18.77 15.56
N ASP A 245 -0.07 18.91 14.65
CA ASP A 245 0.06 20.08 13.77
C ASP A 245 -0.78 19.98 12.48
N TYR A 246 -1.44 18.84 12.27
CA TYR A 246 -2.24 18.54 11.10
C TYR A 246 -3.70 18.31 11.43
N LYS A 247 -4.56 18.57 10.45
CA LYS A 247 -5.98 18.24 10.45
C LYS A 247 -6.24 17.28 9.29
N VAL A 248 -6.89 16.16 9.58
CA VAL A 248 -7.40 15.25 8.56
C VAL A 248 -8.83 15.64 8.22
N LEU A 249 -9.09 15.91 6.94
CA LEU A 249 -10.39 16.29 6.40
C LEU A 249 -11.18 15.04 6.01
N ASP A 250 -12.51 15.17 5.98
CA ASP A 250 -13.42 14.12 5.54
C ASP A 250 -13.06 13.57 4.14
N GLU A 251 -12.91 12.26 4.01
CA GLU A 251 -12.40 11.66 2.78
C GLU A 251 -13.36 11.86 1.61
N ALA A 252 -14.64 11.55 1.79
CA ALA A 252 -15.63 11.59 0.72
C ALA A 252 -15.83 13.02 0.18
N LYS A 253 -15.96 14.01 1.07
CA LYS A 253 -16.04 15.43 0.69
C LYS A 253 -14.76 15.88 -0.02
N THR A 254 -13.61 15.39 0.42
CA THR A 254 -12.31 15.74 -0.19
C THR A 254 -12.17 15.15 -1.60
N ILE A 255 -12.51 13.87 -1.79
CA ILE A 255 -12.52 13.22 -3.11
C ILE A 255 -13.47 13.98 -4.06
N ALA A 256 -14.72 14.22 -3.65
CA ALA A 256 -15.69 14.94 -4.50
C ALA A 256 -15.26 16.38 -4.82
N LYS A 257 -14.58 17.07 -3.88
CA LYS A 257 -13.98 18.39 -4.14
C LYS A 257 -12.91 18.32 -5.22
N TYR A 258 -11.94 17.41 -5.09
CA TYR A 258 -10.81 17.35 -6.03
C TYR A 258 -11.17 16.70 -7.36
N ASP A 259 -12.15 15.80 -7.41
CA ASP A 259 -12.73 15.33 -8.67
C ASP A 259 -13.33 16.49 -9.46
N ARG A 260 -14.12 17.37 -8.84
CA ARG A 260 -14.66 18.58 -9.50
C ARG A 260 -13.56 19.52 -10.01
N ILE A 261 -12.49 19.71 -9.24
CA ILE A 261 -11.33 20.53 -9.65
C ILE A 261 -10.61 19.89 -10.85
N LEU A 262 -10.42 18.57 -10.84
CA LEU A 262 -9.82 17.81 -11.93
C LEU A 262 -10.70 17.85 -13.18
N ASN A 263 -12.01 17.70 -13.00
CA ASN A 263 -13.03 17.78 -14.04
C ASN A 263 -13.01 19.14 -14.76
N ALA A 264 -12.91 20.24 -14.01
CA ALA A 264 -12.74 21.58 -14.55
C ALA A 264 -11.43 21.76 -15.37
N LYS A 265 -10.41 20.92 -15.12
CA LYS A 265 -9.15 20.86 -15.89
C LYS A 265 -9.19 19.89 -17.07
N GLY A 266 -10.37 19.35 -17.38
CA GLY A 266 -10.59 18.38 -18.45
C GLY A 266 -10.10 16.97 -18.12
N VAL A 267 -9.90 16.64 -16.83
CA VAL A 267 -9.56 15.29 -16.39
C VAL A 267 -10.85 14.55 -16.07
N LYS A 268 -11.14 13.48 -16.81
CA LYS A 268 -12.38 12.69 -16.70
C LYS A 268 -12.13 11.21 -16.37
N ALA A 269 -10.87 10.87 -16.08
CA ALA A 269 -10.43 9.56 -15.62
C ALA A 269 -9.65 9.78 -14.31
N VAL A 270 -10.26 9.43 -13.18
CA VAL A 270 -9.68 9.67 -11.85
C VAL A 270 -9.42 8.36 -11.12
N VAL A 271 -8.20 8.25 -10.59
CA VAL A 271 -7.74 7.20 -9.68
C VAL A 271 -7.62 7.80 -8.29
N VAL A 272 -8.17 7.13 -7.28
CA VAL A 272 -8.01 7.49 -5.87
C VAL A 272 -7.04 6.48 -5.24
N LEU A 273 -5.96 6.97 -4.68
CA LEU A 273 -5.06 6.21 -3.79
C LEU A 273 -5.51 6.54 -2.37
N ALA A 274 -6.06 5.57 -1.65
CA ALA A 274 -6.66 5.83 -0.36
C ALA A 274 -6.19 4.81 0.67
N HIS A 275 -5.76 5.34 1.80
CA HIS A 275 -5.38 4.54 2.95
C HIS A 275 -6.62 4.10 3.74
N ARG A 276 -7.53 3.36 3.08
CA ARG A 276 -8.79 2.86 3.66
C ARG A 276 -9.09 1.46 3.14
N GLY A 277 -9.60 0.64 4.04
CA GLY A 277 -9.88 -0.78 3.82
C GLY A 277 -11.04 -1.05 2.88
N VAL A 278 -10.85 -2.08 2.06
CA VAL A 278 -11.87 -2.64 1.16
C VAL A 278 -11.75 -4.15 1.16
N GLN A 279 -12.90 -4.81 1.18
CA GLN A 279 -13.01 -6.26 1.17
C GLN A 279 -14.22 -6.70 0.37
N ASN A 280 -14.19 -7.91 -0.16
CA ASN A 280 -15.35 -8.49 -0.80
C ASN A 280 -15.40 -10.01 -0.68
N ASN A 281 -16.60 -10.52 -0.88
CA ASN A 281 -16.85 -11.89 -1.27
C ASN A 281 -17.50 -11.89 -2.67
N LYS A 282 -18.02 -13.03 -3.10
CA LYS A 282 -18.62 -13.18 -4.44
C LYS A 282 -19.83 -12.26 -4.70
N THR A 283 -20.56 -11.88 -3.65
CA THR A 283 -21.88 -11.21 -3.75
C THR A 283 -21.96 -9.88 -3.01
N SER A 284 -20.91 -9.47 -2.30
CA SER A 284 -20.92 -8.27 -1.44
C SER A 284 -19.53 -7.67 -1.30
N ALA A 285 -19.48 -6.35 -1.15
CA ALA A 285 -18.27 -5.60 -0.83
C ALA A 285 -18.52 -4.71 0.40
N TRP A 286 -17.50 -4.53 1.23
CA TRP A 286 -17.58 -3.78 2.47
C TRP A 286 -16.22 -3.18 2.89
N GLY A 287 -16.23 -2.44 3.98
CA GLY A 287 -15.08 -1.67 4.48
C GLY A 287 -15.23 -0.18 4.20
N ASN A 288 -14.47 0.66 4.91
CA ASN A 288 -14.71 2.09 4.88
C ASN A 288 -14.45 2.71 3.49
N GLY A 289 -13.58 2.12 2.66
CA GLY A 289 -13.42 2.57 1.27
C GLY A 289 -14.72 2.46 0.47
N VAL A 290 -15.53 1.41 0.73
CA VAL A 290 -16.85 1.24 0.13
C VAL A 290 -17.82 2.32 0.62
N ASP A 291 -17.85 2.58 1.93
CA ASP A 291 -18.68 3.64 2.52
C ASP A 291 -18.33 5.03 1.96
N ILE A 292 -17.03 5.31 1.82
CA ILE A 292 -16.53 6.55 1.22
C ILE A 292 -17.05 6.69 -0.21
N LEU A 293 -16.96 5.63 -1.04
CA LEU A 293 -17.42 5.68 -2.42
C LEU A 293 -18.94 5.88 -2.53
N GLN A 294 -19.73 5.25 -1.65
CA GLN A 294 -21.17 5.51 -1.59
C GLN A 294 -21.45 6.98 -1.27
N ARG A 295 -20.72 7.56 -0.31
CA ARG A 295 -20.84 8.98 0.03
C ARG A 295 -20.38 9.89 -1.11
N VAL A 296 -19.30 9.55 -1.81
CA VAL A 296 -18.84 10.27 -3.01
C VAL A 296 -19.93 10.25 -4.10
N ASN A 297 -20.52 9.09 -4.38
CA ASN A 297 -21.59 8.95 -5.37
C ASN A 297 -22.85 9.72 -4.98
N LYS A 298 -23.15 9.86 -3.68
CA LYS A 298 -24.25 10.70 -3.19
C LYS A 298 -23.94 12.20 -3.29
N LEU A 299 -22.71 12.60 -2.98
CA LEU A 299 -22.27 14.00 -3.03
C LEU A 299 -22.12 14.52 -4.47
N ASP A 300 -21.67 13.66 -5.38
CA ASP A 300 -21.50 13.96 -6.80
C ASP A 300 -21.78 12.70 -7.64
N PRO A 301 -23.02 12.46 -8.08
CA PRO A 301 -23.37 11.30 -8.92
C PRO A 301 -22.61 11.25 -10.25
N HIS A 302 -22.13 12.40 -10.73
CA HIS A 302 -21.41 12.54 -11.99
C HIS A 302 -19.89 12.60 -11.83
N ASN A 303 -19.36 12.27 -10.64
CA ASN A 303 -17.92 12.18 -10.38
C ASN A 303 -17.19 11.30 -11.40
N ASN A 304 -15.88 11.48 -11.57
CA ASN A 304 -15.09 10.76 -12.58
C ASN A 304 -14.19 9.68 -11.98
N VAL A 305 -14.47 9.23 -10.75
CA VAL A 305 -13.68 8.21 -10.05
C VAL A 305 -13.94 6.83 -10.67
N GLY A 306 -12.95 6.32 -11.39
CA GLY A 306 -13.03 5.00 -12.04
C GLY A 306 -12.30 3.90 -11.28
N LEU A 307 -11.26 4.24 -10.52
CA LEU A 307 -10.44 3.29 -9.77
C LEU A 307 -10.16 3.83 -8.37
N PHE A 308 -10.32 2.98 -7.36
CA PHE A 308 -9.97 3.20 -5.96
C PHE A 308 -9.00 2.10 -5.53
N VAL A 309 -7.76 2.49 -5.19
CA VAL A 309 -6.72 1.59 -4.70
C VAL A 309 -6.66 1.76 -3.18
N GLY A 310 -7.20 0.79 -2.45
CA GLY A 310 -7.32 0.77 -0.98
C GLY A 310 -6.06 0.25 -0.27
N ALA A 311 -6.09 0.27 1.07
CA ALA A 311 -5.01 -0.15 1.96
C ALA A 311 -5.53 -0.32 3.40
N HIS A 312 -4.65 -0.24 4.41
CA HIS A 312 -4.94 -0.14 5.85
C HIS A 312 -5.40 -1.44 6.51
N THR A 313 -6.41 -2.12 5.98
CA THR A 313 -6.95 -3.34 6.62
C THR A 313 -6.12 -4.60 6.36
N HIS A 314 -5.16 -4.53 5.44
CA HIS A 314 -4.31 -5.65 4.98
C HIS A 314 -5.08 -6.82 4.35
N MET A 315 -6.29 -6.54 3.86
CA MET A 315 -7.19 -7.56 3.32
C MET A 315 -7.15 -7.57 1.80
N TYR A 316 -7.69 -8.65 1.23
CA TYR A 316 -7.94 -8.76 -0.19
C TYR A 316 -9.26 -8.03 -0.52
N GLY A 317 -9.20 -7.18 -1.54
CA GLY A 317 -10.37 -6.59 -2.16
C GLY A 317 -10.22 -6.54 -3.68
N ASN A 318 -11.24 -6.96 -4.40
CA ASN A 318 -11.43 -6.74 -5.83
C ASN A 318 -12.93 -6.68 -6.11
N ALA A 319 -13.45 -5.48 -6.28
CA ALA A 319 -14.89 -5.21 -6.27
C ALA A 319 -15.28 -4.07 -7.22
N LEU A 320 -16.56 -4.03 -7.58
CA LEU A 320 -17.17 -2.92 -8.30
C LEU A 320 -18.21 -2.24 -7.39
N VAL A 321 -17.92 -1.00 -6.95
CA VAL A 321 -18.83 -0.20 -6.11
C VAL A 321 -19.48 0.89 -6.96
N GLY A 322 -20.73 0.65 -7.36
CA GLY A 322 -21.39 1.49 -8.37
C GLY A 322 -20.68 1.36 -9.72
N LYS A 323 -19.97 2.41 -10.13
CA LYS A 323 -19.14 2.43 -11.36
C LYS A 323 -17.63 2.38 -11.10
N THR A 324 -17.22 2.39 -9.84
CA THR A 324 -15.82 2.50 -9.45
C THR A 324 -15.26 1.13 -9.14
N HIS A 325 -14.18 0.76 -9.81
CA HIS A 325 -13.42 -0.43 -9.48
C HIS A 325 -12.60 -0.19 -8.21
N VAL A 326 -12.55 -1.19 -7.35
CA VAL A 326 -11.95 -1.11 -6.02
C VAL A 326 -11.02 -2.29 -5.82
N VAL A 327 -9.77 -2.04 -5.45
CA VAL A 327 -8.75 -3.08 -5.22
C VAL A 327 -7.97 -2.84 -3.94
N GLN A 328 -7.48 -3.92 -3.32
CA GLN A 328 -6.49 -3.89 -2.23
C GLN A 328 -5.70 -5.20 -2.21
N ALA A 329 -4.37 -5.08 -2.16
CA ALA A 329 -3.42 -6.17 -2.33
C ALA A 329 -2.78 -6.66 -1.02
N LEU A 330 -3.60 -7.01 -0.02
CA LEU A 330 -3.12 -7.56 1.25
C LEU A 330 -2.08 -6.64 1.91
N SER A 331 -0.90 -7.14 2.28
CA SER A 331 0.20 -6.35 2.84
C SER A 331 1.55 -7.07 2.73
N SER A 332 2.64 -6.40 3.07
CA SER A 332 4.01 -6.94 3.18
C SER A 332 4.51 -7.64 1.91
N ALA A 333 4.20 -7.03 0.76
CA ALA A 333 4.53 -7.52 -0.59
C ALA A 333 3.96 -8.91 -0.92
N ARG A 334 2.94 -9.40 -0.18
CA ARG A 334 2.31 -10.70 -0.43
C ARG A 334 1.48 -10.74 -1.70
N ALA A 335 0.98 -9.58 -2.14
CA ALA A 335 0.23 -9.42 -3.37
C ALA A 335 0.51 -8.05 -4.01
N PHE A 336 -0.02 -7.85 -5.22
CA PHE A 336 -0.08 -6.55 -5.91
C PHE A 336 -1.33 -6.48 -6.77
N ASP A 337 -1.80 -5.26 -7.06
CA ASP A 337 -2.93 -5.02 -7.96
C ASP A 337 -2.42 -4.80 -9.40
N ASP A 338 -3.11 -5.35 -10.40
CA ASP A 338 -2.97 -4.98 -11.81
C ASP A 338 -4.33 -4.60 -12.37
N THR A 339 -4.52 -3.31 -12.62
CA THR A 339 -5.68 -2.77 -13.32
C THR A 339 -5.28 -2.39 -14.73
N GLN A 340 -5.87 -3.04 -15.73
CA GLN A 340 -5.70 -2.68 -17.14
C GLN A 340 -7.00 -2.13 -17.71
N GLY A 341 -6.91 -1.26 -18.71
CA GLY A 341 -8.11 -0.78 -19.38
C GLY A 341 -7.82 0.29 -20.40
N TYR A 342 -8.84 1.09 -20.69
CA TYR A 342 -8.84 2.02 -21.80
C TYR A 342 -9.47 3.36 -21.42
N ILE A 343 -8.93 4.43 -22.02
CA ILE A 343 -9.50 5.77 -21.95
C ILE A 343 -9.95 6.19 -23.34
N ASN A 344 -11.23 6.57 -23.46
CA ASN A 344 -11.76 7.10 -24.69
C ASN A 344 -11.17 8.50 -24.94
N PRO A 345 -10.42 8.73 -26.03
CA PRO A 345 -9.73 10.00 -26.26
C PRO A 345 -10.67 11.15 -26.63
N LYS A 346 -11.93 10.88 -27.00
CA LYS A 346 -12.93 11.92 -27.29
C LYS A 346 -13.55 12.45 -26.00
N THR A 347 -13.90 11.56 -25.07
CA THR A 347 -14.57 11.94 -23.81
C THR A 347 -13.61 12.17 -22.65
N GLY A 348 -12.39 11.61 -22.73
CA GLY A 348 -11.39 11.59 -21.66
C GLY A 348 -11.72 10.64 -20.51
N LYS A 349 -12.82 9.88 -20.59
CA LYS A 349 -13.28 8.95 -19.54
C LYS A 349 -12.67 7.57 -19.71
N PHE A 350 -12.54 6.82 -18.61
CA PHE A 350 -12.36 5.37 -18.70
C PHE A 350 -13.53 4.78 -19.48
N SER A 351 -13.23 4.01 -20.52
CA SER A 351 -14.23 3.30 -21.33
C SER A 351 -14.38 1.84 -20.92
N ALA A 352 -13.32 1.25 -20.35
CA ALA A 352 -13.34 -0.04 -19.68
C ALA A 352 -12.16 -0.11 -18.69
N LEU A 353 -12.36 -0.82 -17.59
CA LEU A 353 -11.34 -1.20 -16.62
C LEU A 353 -11.58 -2.65 -16.24
N GLU A 354 -10.50 -3.40 -16.07
CA GLU A 354 -10.48 -4.77 -15.57
C GLU A 354 -9.42 -4.82 -14.47
N THR A 355 -9.77 -5.39 -13.32
CA THR A 355 -8.98 -5.36 -12.10
C THR A 355 -8.66 -6.75 -11.60
N HIS A 356 -7.40 -6.98 -11.22
CA HIS A 356 -6.96 -8.21 -10.59
C HIS A 356 -5.99 -7.96 -9.43
N VAL A 357 -6.07 -8.79 -8.40
CA VAL A 357 -5.06 -8.91 -7.34
C VAL A 357 -4.31 -10.22 -7.51
N TYR A 358 -2.99 -10.16 -7.63
CA TYR A 358 -2.15 -11.34 -7.82
C TYR A 358 -1.25 -11.61 -6.62
N PRO A 359 -1.07 -12.87 -6.20
CA PRO A 359 -0.10 -13.23 -5.19
C PRO A 359 1.33 -13.07 -5.72
N VAL A 360 2.25 -12.69 -4.83
CA VAL A 360 3.69 -12.72 -5.10
C VAL A 360 4.22 -14.09 -4.66
N LEU A 361 4.25 -15.06 -5.58
CA LEU A 361 4.61 -16.44 -5.25
C LEU A 361 6.09 -16.59 -4.87
N SER A 362 6.39 -17.56 -4.00
CA SER A 362 7.77 -17.95 -3.69
C SER A 362 8.53 -18.49 -4.91
N ALA A 363 9.87 -18.55 -4.83
CA ALA A 363 10.69 -19.17 -5.86
C ALA A 363 10.42 -20.68 -6.05
N LYS A 364 9.90 -21.36 -5.02
CA LYS A 364 9.49 -22.78 -5.12
C LYS A 364 8.18 -22.91 -5.91
N ALA A 365 7.22 -22.03 -5.64
CA ALA A 365 5.90 -22.05 -6.29
C ALA A 365 5.94 -21.52 -7.73
N ASP A 366 6.83 -20.57 -8.03
CA ASP A 366 7.09 -20.10 -9.39
C ASP A 366 8.61 -19.97 -9.63
N PRO A 367 9.27 -21.07 -10.06
CA PRO A 367 10.70 -21.09 -10.32
C PRO A 367 11.10 -20.36 -11.61
N LYS A 368 10.16 -20.05 -12.50
CA LYS A 368 10.44 -19.40 -13.80
C LYS A 368 10.66 -17.90 -13.60
N THR A 369 9.85 -17.27 -12.78
CA THR A 369 10.07 -15.86 -12.40
C THR A 369 11.32 -15.80 -11.52
N LYS A 370 12.27 -14.92 -11.84
CA LYS A 370 13.49 -14.71 -11.03
C LYS A 370 13.41 -13.38 -10.30
N SER A 371 13.84 -13.36 -9.04
CA SER A 371 13.89 -12.14 -8.25
C SER A 371 14.68 -11.03 -8.93
N ASN A 372 14.22 -9.78 -8.78
CA ASN A 372 14.92 -8.63 -9.31
C ASN A 372 16.26 -8.43 -8.58
N ARG A 373 17.37 -8.59 -9.30
CA ARG A 373 18.74 -8.53 -8.74
C ARG A 373 19.07 -7.19 -8.08
N ARG A 374 18.51 -6.08 -8.55
CA ARG A 374 18.76 -4.76 -7.96
C ARG A 374 18.11 -4.64 -6.60
N VAL A 375 16.85 -5.04 -6.49
CA VAL A 375 16.10 -5.04 -5.23
C VAL A 375 16.70 -6.05 -4.24
N ALA A 376 17.05 -7.26 -4.70
CA ALA A 376 17.71 -8.26 -3.86
C ALA A 376 19.03 -7.74 -3.24
N ARG A 377 19.79 -6.91 -3.95
CA ARG A 377 20.99 -6.27 -3.39
C ARG A 377 20.68 -5.26 -2.30
N ILE A 378 19.58 -4.51 -2.41
CA ILE A 378 19.14 -3.56 -1.36
C ILE A 378 18.80 -4.34 -0.09
N ILE A 379 18.04 -5.43 -0.22
CA ILE A 379 17.68 -6.30 0.90
C ILE A 379 18.94 -6.88 1.56
N LYS A 380 19.85 -7.45 0.76
CA LYS A 380 21.11 -8.02 1.26
C LYS A 380 21.97 -6.97 1.98
N ASP A 381 22.01 -5.74 1.47
CA ASP A 381 22.76 -4.64 2.09
C ASP A 381 22.18 -4.25 3.44
N ALA A 382 20.85 -4.09 3.49
CA ALA A 382 20.14 -3.79 4.72
C ALA A 382 20.37 -4.87 5.79
N ASN A 383 20.13 -6.14 5.45
CA ASN A 383 20.34 -7.29 6.34
C ASN A 383 21.78 -7.32 6.89
N ARG A 384 22.78 -7.11 6.03
CA ARG A 384 24.20 -7.12 6.44
C ARG A 384 24.50 -6.03 7.48
N ARG A 385 23.94 -4.83 7.32
CA ARG A 385 24.22 -3.69 8.21
C ARG A 385 23.59 -3.87 9.58
N VAL A 386 22.38 -4.41 9.64
CA VAL A 386 21.65 -4.59 10.90
C VAL A 386 22.05 -5.86 11.65
N ALA A 387 22.72 -6.82 11.00
CA ALA A 387 23.07 -8.13 11.56
C ALA A 387 23.79 -8.04 12.91
N GLY A 388 24.73 -7.11 13.06
CA GLY A 388 25.47 -6.94 14.33
C GLY A 388 24.57 -6.56 15.51
N LYS A 389 23.50 -5.78 15.26
CA LYS A 389 22.54 -5.39 16.30
C LYS A 389 21.49 -6.47 16.55
N ILE A 390 21.03 -7.15 15.49
CA ILE A 390 20.02 -8.20 15.57
C ILE A 390 20.55 -9.48 16.24
N ASN A 391 21.79 -9.87 15.93
CA ASN A 391 22.38 -11.10 16.46
C ASN A 391 22.98 -10.92 17.86
N ALA A 392 22.88 -9.73 18.46
CA ALA A 392 23.36 -9.48 19.81
C ALA A 392 22.45 -10.22 20.81
N VAL A 393 23.05 -11.07 21.64
CA VAL A 393 22.34 -11.77 22.71
C VAL A 393 22.00 -10.77 23.82
N ILE A 394 20.71 -10.48 24.01
CA ILE A 394 20.21 -9.57 25.05
C ILE A 394 19.69 -10.29 26.29
N GLY A 395 19.60 -11.62 26.24
CA GLY A 395 19.09 -12.46 27.30
C GLY A 395 19.03 -13.93 26.86
N LYS A 396 18.76 -14.82 27.81
CA LYS A 396 18.54 -16.24 27.57
C LYS A 396 17.27 -16.66 28.30
N ALA A 397 16.43 -17.47 27.67
CA ALA A 397 15.34 -18.14 28.35
C ALA A 397 15.90 -19.23 29.28
N ALA A 398 15.17 -19.52 30.36
CA ALA A 398 15.56 -20.56 31.32
C ALA A 398 15.48 -21.97 30.72
N SER A 399 14.63 -22.17 29.71
CA SER A 399 14.49 -23.41 28.95
C SER A 399 14.67 -23.19 27.45
N THR A 400 14.86 -24.27 26.69
CA THR A 400 14.92 -24.27 25.23
C THR A 400 13.53 -24.29 24.57
N GLU A 401 12.47 -24.40 25.35
CA GLU A 401 11.11 -24.38 24.83
C GLU A 401 10.76 -22.99 24.29
N ALA A 402 10.06 -22.96 23.15
CA ALA A 402 9.58 -21.70 22.60
C ALA A 402 8.54 -21.07 23.54
N ILE A 403 8.65 -19.75 23.76
CA ILE A 403 7.62 -18.97 24.45
C ILE A 403 6.41 -18.89 23.52
N LYS A 404 5.32 -19.56 23.89
CA LYS A 404 4.18 -19.80 22.99
C LYS A 404 3.23 -18.60 22.94
N GLN A 405 2.70 -18.32 21.75
CA GLN A 405 1.62 -17.36 21.54
C GLN A 405 0.23 -17.97 21.80
N ALA A 406 0.13 -19.30 21.89
CA ALA A 406 -1.14 -19.99 22.10
C ALA A 406 -1.79 -19.53 23.41
N SER A 407 -3.02 -19.01 23.31
CA SER A 407 -3.79 -18.56 24.47
C SER A 407 -4.39 -19.74 25.24
N THR A 408 -4.46 -19.61 26.56
CA THR A 408 -5.28 -20.45 27.44
C THR A 408 -6.77 -20.17 27.20
N ALA A 409 -7.65 -20.94 27.84
CA ALA A 409 -9.09 -20.69 27.80
C ALA A 409 -9.48 -19.28 28.30
N ASN A 410 -8.63 -18.66 29.11
CA ASN A 410 -8.83 -17.30 29.65
C ASN A 410 -8.20 -16.20 28.77
N GLY A 411 -7.57 -16.56 27.65
CA GLY A 411 -6.93 -15.60 26.73
C GLY A 411 -5.46 -15.30 27.03
N GLU A 412 -4.92 -15.73 28.19
CA GLU A 412 -3.52 -15.52 28.59
C GLU A 412 -2.56 -16.34 27.72
N SER A 413 -1.34 -15.84 27.50
CA SER A 413 -0.30 -16.59 26.80
C SER A 413 1.09 -16.27 27.36
N PRO A 414 2.04 -17.23 27.35
CA PRO A 414 3.41 -16.96 27.81
C PRO A 414 4.09 -15.76 27.12
N VAL A 415 3.82 -15.52 25.82
CA VAL A 415 4.31 -14.32 25.13
C VAL A 415 3.62 -13.06 25.62
N GLY A 416 2.31 -13.12 25.86
CA GLY A 416 1.53 -12.02 26.42
C GLY A 416 2.06 -11.58 27.77
N GLU A 417 2.24 -12.52 28.70
CA GLU A 417 2.82 -12.27 30.03
C GLU A 417 4.18 -11.60 29.93
N LEU A 418 5.10 -12.16 29.13
CA LEU A 418 6.44 -11.60 28.94
C LEU A 418 6.40 -10.14 28.46
N VAL A 419 5.51 -9.82 27.53
CA VAL A 419 5.38 -8.46 27.00
C VAL A 419 4.78 -7.52 28.05
N VAL A 420 3.73 -7.94 28.75
CA VAL A 420 3.06 -7.13 29.77
C VAL A 420 3.97 -6.89 30.97
N ASP A 421 4.71 -7.90 31.43
CA ASP A 421 5.71 -7.75 32.49
C ASP A 421 6.80 -6.74 32.10
N GLY A 422 7.28 -6.80 30.86
CA GLY A 422 8.26 -5.85 30.35
C GLY A 422 7.70 -4.42 30.28
N GLN A 423 6.44 -4.26 29.88
CA GLN A 423 5.76 -2.96 29.87
C GLN A 423 5.54 -2.42 31.29
N LEU A 424 5.09 -3.28 32.21
CA LEU A 424 4.87 -2.94 33.61
C LEU A 424 6.18 -2.50 34.27
N PHE A 425 7.27 -3.24 34.06
CA PHE A 425 8.58 -2.88 34.57
C PHE A 425 9.03 -1.48 34.11
N GLU A 426 8.91 -1.18 32.81
CA GLU A 426 9.24 0.15 32.30
C GLU A 426 8.28 1.23 32.82
N ALA A 427 6.99 0.94 32.97
CA ALA A 427 6.01 1.87 33.54
C ALA A 427 6.38 2.24 34.99
N GLN A 428 6.64 1.24 35.83
CA GLN A 428 7.06 1.43 37.23
C GLN A 428 8.37 2.21 37.33
N LYS A 429 9.34 1.91 36.46
CA LYS A 429 10.62 2.66 36.38
C LYS A 429 10.42 4.13 36.02
N ASN A 430 9.36 4.47 35.30
CA ASN A 430 8.98 5.84 34.97
C ASN A 430 7.97 6.46 35.96
N GLY A 431 7.64 5.76 37.05
CA GLY A 431 6.77 6.26 38.12
C GLY A 431 5.27 6.26 37.79
N LEU A 432 4.84 5.39 36.87
CA LEU A 432 3.42 5.14 36.56
C LEU A 432 2.81 4.04 37.41
#